data_AF-A0A2V6YVJ9-F1
#
_entry.id   AF-A0A2V6YVJ9-F1
#
_cell.length_a   1.000
_cell.length_b   1.000
_cell.length_c   1.000
_cell.angle_alpha   90.00
_cell.angle_beta   90.00
_cell.angle_gamma   90.00
#
_symmetry.space_group_name_H-M   'P 1'
#
loop_
_entity.id
_entity.type
_entity.pdbx_description
1 polymer ?
#
loop_
_entity_poly.entity_id
_entity_poly.type
_entity_poly.pdbx_seq_one_letter_code
_entity_poly.pdbx_strand_id
1 'polypeptide(L)'
;MRRLVVALGVVPVLVAGGLAWWLAVGAEPVTVDAIGDQVQTLPRGRLPVFASQEEVARLYRFAVENPDTLRWMPCTCGCGSLGHTSNRACYIKAESQDRVTFTSHAAT
;
A
#
# COMPACT_ATOMS: atom_id res chain seq x y z
N MET A 1 21.54 52.89 13.90
CA MET A 1 22.16 51.55 14.00
C MET A 1 21.06 50.48 13.91
N ARG A 2 21.09 49.72 12.80
CA ARG A 2 20.48 48.42 12.47
C ARG A 2 19.24 47.92 13.24
N ARG A 3 18.07 47.97 12.59
CA ARG A 3 16.88 47.18 12.95
C ARG A 3 17.19 45.69 12.71
N LEU A 4 17.23 44.89 13.76
CA LEU A 4 17.32 43.42 13.66
C LEU A 4 15.94 42.88 13.29
N VAL A 5 15.75 42.53 12.02
CA VAL A 5 14.62 41.72 11.58
C VAL A 5 15.02 40.25 11.80
N VAL A 6 14.44 39.61 12.81
CA VAL A 6 14.59 38.17 13.03
C VAL A 6 13.71 37.45 12.01
N ALA A 7 14.27 37.14 10.83
CA ALA A 7 13.64 36.28 9.84
C ALA A 7 14.04 34.81 10.13
N LEU A 8 13.45 34.21 11.16
CA LEU A 8 13.76 32.83 11.58
C LEU A 8 12.51 31.93 11.69
N GLY A 9 11.48 32.21 10.89
CA GLY A 9 10.21 31.48 10.94
C GLY A 9 9.83 30.64 9.70
N VAL A 10 10.57 30.72 8.58
CA VAL A 10 10.12 30.12 7.30
C VAL A 10 10.90 28.86 6.89
N VAL A 11 12.15 28.74 7.30
CA VAL A 11 13.04 27.65 6.86
C VAL A 11 12.68 26.25 7.41
N PRO A 12 12.31 26.05 8.69
CA PRO A 12 12.10 24.70 9.22
C PRO A 12 10.82 24.01 8.67
N VAL A 13 9.80 24.78 8.27
CA VAL A 13 8.55 24.24 7.73
C VAL A 13 8.75 23.64 6.33
N LEU A 14 9.62 24.23 5.51
CA LEU A 14 9.89 23.74 4.15
C LEU A 14 10.70 22.43 4.14
N VAL A 15 11.60 22.24 5.11
CA VAL A 15 12.39 21.00 5.23
C VAL A 15 11.51 19.83 5.69
N ALA A 16 10.66 20.04 6.71
CA ALA A 16 9.73 19.01 7.18
C ALA A 16 8.65 18.68 6.14
N GLY A 17 8.09 19.69 5.47
CA GLY A 17 7.14 19.51 4.38
C GLY A 17 7.75 18.81 3.17
N GLY A 18 9.01 19.13 2.83
CA GLY A 18 9.77 18.46 1.79
C GLY A 18 9.95 16.97 2.08
N LEU A 19 10.44 16.61 3.27
CA LEU A 19 10.65 15.21 3.65
C LEU A 19 9.35 14.39 3.64
N ALA A 20 8.24 14.96 4.12
CA ALA A 20 6.94 14.30 4.08
C ALA A 20 6.43 14.10 2.64
N TRP A 21 6.62 15.10 1.77
CA TRP A 21 6.22 15.01 0.36
C TRP A 21 7.00 13.91 -0.38
N TRP A 22 8.32 13.82 -0.17
CA TRP A 22 9.15 12.75 -0.75
C TRP A 22 8.72 11.34 -0.31
N LEU A 23 8.27 11.16 0.93
CA LEU A 23 7.76 9.87 1.40
C LEU A 23 6.40 9.52 0.75
N ALA A 24 5.56 10.52 0.48
CA ALA A 24 4.25 10.34 -0.14
C ALA A 24 4.30 10.17 -1.66
N VAL A 25 5.39 10.59 -2.33
CA VAL A 25 5.55 10.45 -3.79
C VAL A 25 5.35 8.97 -4.19
N GLY A 26 4.32 8.74 -5.00
CA GLY A 26 4.01 7.44 -5.60
C GLY A 26 3.00 6.59 -4.83
N ALA A 27 2.58 6.92 -3.61
CA ALA A 27 1.50 6.20 -2.93
C ALA A 27 0.14 6.80 -3.31
N GLU A 28 -0.75 5.99 -3.91
CA GLU A 28 -2.13 6.43 -4.14
C GLU A 28 -2.93 6.44 -2.83
N PRO A 29 -3.93 7.33 -2.70
CA PRO A 29 -4.81 7.33 -1.54
C PRO A 29 -5.56 5.99 -1.46
N VAL A 30 -5.85 5.57 -0.23
CA VAL A 30 -6.69 4.40 0.00
C VAL A 30 -8.10 4.71 -0.49
N THR A 31 -8.65 3.80 -1.30
CA THR A 31 -10.05 3.83 -1.71
C THR A 31 -10.79 2.65 -1.07
N VAL A 32 -12.11 2.69 -1.07
CA VAL A 32 -12.96 1.56 -0.66
C VAL A 32 -13.74 1.11 -1.88
N ASP A 33 -13.69 -0.18 -2.19
CA ASP A 33 -14.39 -0.72 -3.36
C ASP A 33 -15.84 -1.15 -3.04
N ALA A 34 -16.52 -1.72 -4.04
CA ALA A 34 -17.93 -2.10 -3.93
C ALA A 34 -18.22 -3.21 -2.92
N ILE A 35 -17.22 -4.00 -2.51
CA ILE A 35 -17.36 -5.05 -1.49
C ILE A 35 -16.89 -4.60 -0.10
N GLY A 36 -16.45 -3.34 0.02
CA GLY A 36 -16.01 -2.75 1.28
C GLY A 36 -14.52 -2.93 1.57
N ASP A 37 -13.75 -3.51 0.63
CA ASP A 37 -12.31 -3.67 0.82
C ASP A 37 -11.61 -2.31 0.64
N GLN A 38 -10.63 -2.03 1.51
CA GLN A 38 -9.67 -0.97 1.28
C GLN A 38 -8.72 -1.39 0.15
N VAL A 39 -8.48 -0.50 -0.81
CA VAL A 39 -7.62 -0.72 -1.96
C VAL A 39 -6.54 0.35 -2.00
N GLN A 40 -5.29 -0.08 -2.17
CA GLN A 40 -4.15 0.84 -2.23
C GLN A 40 -3.13 0.41 -3.28
N THR A 41 -2.81 1.32 -4.21
CA THR A 41 -1.72 1.14 -5.17
C THR A 41 -0.44 1.79 -4.66
N LEU A 42 0.64 1.03 -4.63
CA LEU A 42 1.94 1.46 -4.13
C LEU A 42 3.06 1.05 -5.10
N PRO A 43 4.21 1.76 -5.09
CA PRO A 43 5.43 1.25 -5.69
C PRO A 43 5.82 -0.10 -5.05
N ARG A 44 6.46 -0.97 -5.83
CA ARG A 44 7.00 -2.24 -5.30
C ARG A 44 7.94 -1.99 -4.13
N GLY A 45 7.95 -2.91 -3.17
CA GLY A 45 8.74 -2.80 -1.93
C GLY A 45 8.05 -2.04 -0.79
N ARG A 46 6.85 -1.49 -1.02
CA ARG A 46 5.99 -0.94 0.04
C ARG A 46 4.81 -1.86 0.34
N LEU A 47 4.27 -1.73 1.55
CA LEU A 47 3.10 -2.47 2.02
C LEU A 47 1.91 -1.52 2.25
N PRO A 48 0.67 -2.01 2.08
CA PRO A 48 -0.52 -1.19 2.24
C PRO A 48 -0.75 -0.82 3.71
N VAL A 49 -1.43 0.31 3.95
CA VAL A 49 -1.68 0.83 5.32
C VAL A 49 -2.52 -0.11 6.18
N PHE A 50 -3.35 -0.96 5.57
CA PHE A 50 -4.14 -1.97 6.26
C PHE A 50 -3.33 -3.22 6.65
N ALA A 51 -2.07 -3.34 6.20
CA ALA A 51 -1.12 -4.32 6.71
C ALA A 51 -0.38 -3.79 7.94
N SER A 52 -1.11 -3.27 8.92
CA SER A 52 -0.56 -2.55 10.07
C SER A 52 -0.04 -3.46 11.18
N GLN A 53 -0.60 -4.67 11.31
CA GLN A 53 -0.12 -5.68 12.26
C GLN A 53 1.05 -6.44 11.65
N GLU A 54 2.04 -6.80 12.47
CA GLU A 54 3.27 -7.43 11.99
C GLU A 54 3.00 -8.73 11.21
N GLU A 55 2.09 -9.57 11.72
CA GLU A 55 1.71 -10.81 11.07
C GLU A 55 1.05 -10.59 9.72
N VAL A 56 0.11 -9.63 9.65
CA VAL A 56 -0.54 -9.23 8.40
C VAL A 56 0.50 -8.70 7.41
N ALA A 57 1.42 -7.83 7.85
CA ALA A 57 2.51 -7.32 7.03
C ALA A 57 3.44 -8.42 6.50
N ARG A 58 3.67 -9.50 7.24
CA ARG A 58 4.43 -10.66 6.75
C ARG A 58 3.66 -11.40 5.65
N LEU A 59 2.35 -11.57 5.78
CA LEU A 59 1.52 -12.23 4.77
C LEU A 59 1.47 -11.43 3.45
N TYR A 60 1.31 -10.09 3.50
CA TYR A 60 1.35 -9.27 2.28
C TYR A 60 2.73 -9.29 1.60
N ARG A 61 3.83 -9.29 2.37
CA ARG A 61 5.18 -9.49 1.81
C ARG A 61 5.30 -10.84 1.13
N PHE A 62 4.88 -11.90 1.81
CA PHE A 62 4.89 -13.25 1.26
C PHE A 62 4.12 -13.32 -0.07
N ALA A 63 2.97 -12.65 -0.17
CA ALA A 63 2.16 -12.63 -1.38
C ALA A 63 2.84 -11.96 -2.59
N VAL A 64 3.67 -10.94 -2.33
CA VAL A 64 4.47 -10.27 -3.36
C VAL A 64 5.69 -11.10 -3.74
N GLU A 65 6.36 -11.72 -2.76
CA GLU A 65 7.62 -12.45 -2.93
C GLU A 65 7.42 -13.88 -3.47
N ASN A 66 6.25 -14.49 -3.24
CA ASN A 66 5.96 -15.88 -3.59
C ASN A 66 4.72 -15.99 -4.50
N PRO A 67 4.68 -15.29 -5.66
CA PRO A 67 3.50 -15.24 -6.50
C PRO A 67 3.18 -16.61 -7.13
N ASP A 68 4.17 -17.46 -7.38
CA ASP A 68 3.96 -18.82 -7.90
C ASP A 68 3.31 -19.71 -6.85
N THR A 69 3.81 -19.67 -5.61
CA THR A 69 3.26 -20.45 -4.51
C THR A 69 1.79 -20.11 -4.28
N LEU A 70 1.45 -18.81 -4.19
CA LEU A 70 0.06 -18.40 -3.99
C LEU A 70 -0.85 -18.65 -5.19
N ARG A 71 -0.30 -18.74 -6.42
CA ARG A 71 -1.08 -19.09 -7.62
C ARG A 71 -1.55 -20.56 -7.60
N TRP A 72 -0.80 -21.45 -6.97
CA TRP A 72 -1.17 -22.86 -6.81
C TRP A 72 -2.06 -23.13 -5.60
N MET A 73 -2.13 -22.20 -4.65
CA MET A 73 -3.04 -22.31 -3.52
C MET A 73 -4.47 -21.96 -3.95
N PRO A 74 -5.45 -22.86 -3.73
CA PRO A 74 -6.82 -22.62 -4.15
C PRO A 74 -7.44 -21.45 -3.38
N CYS A 75 -8.32 -20.70 -4.05
CA CYS A 75 -9.22 -19.78 -3.37
C CYS A 75 -10.38 -20.58 -2.76
N THR A 76 -10.51 -20.57 -1.44
CA THR A 76 -11.56 -21.29 -0.71
C THR A 76 -12.68 -20.38 -0.20
N CYS A 77 -12.65 -19.10 -0.57
CA CYS A 77 -13.61 -18.07 -0.13
C CYS A 77 -14.96 -18.16 -0.88
N GLY A 78 -15.08 -19.00 -1.91
CA GLY A 78 -16.29 -19.12 -2.73
C GLY A 78 -16.45 -18.04 -3.82
N CYS A 79 -15.49 -17.13 -3.98
CA CYS A 79 -15.53 -16.02 -4.95
C CYS A 79 -14.97 -16.37 -6.34
N GLY A 80 -14.81 -17.66 -6.67
CA GLY A 80 -14.26 -18.10 -7.95
C GLY A 80 -15.04 -17.60 -9.16
N SER A 81 -16.36 -17.44 -9.04
CA SER A 81 -17.22 -16.87 -10.10
C SER A 81 -16.93 -15.40 -10.42
N LEU A 82 -16.21 -14.70 -9.54
CA LEU A 82 -15.76 -13.31 -9.74
C LEU A 82 -14.38 -13.25 -10.43
N GLY A 83 -13.82 -14.40 -10.84
CA GLY A 83 -12.52 -14.50 -11.49
C GLY A 83 -11.34 -14.67 -10.53
N HIS A 84 -11.59 -14.85 -9.23
CA HIS A 84 -10.55 -15.13 -8.24
C HIS A 84 -10.15 -16.61 -8.27
N THR A 85 -9.09 -16.92 -9.02
CA THR A 85 -8.69 -18.31 -9.29
C THR A 85 -7.70 -18.89 -8.27
N SER A 86 -7.13 -18.07 -7.40
CA SER A 86 -6.13 -18.51 -6.42
C SER A 86 -6.13 -17.64 -5.16
N ASN A 87 -5.54 -18.15 -4.08
CA ASN A 87 -5.37 -17.43 -2.80
C ASN A 87 -4.66 -16.08 -2.98
N ARG A 88 -3.85 -15.94 -4.04
CA ARG A 88 -3.20 -14.67 -4.42
C ARG A 88 -4.18 -13.50 -4.54
N ALA A 89 -5.40 -13.76 -5.03
CA ALA A 89 -6.41 -12.73 -5.22
C ALA A 89 -6.88 -12.09 -3.90
N CYS A 90 -6.64 -12.73 -2.75
CA CYS A 90 -6.95 -12.17 -1.42
C CYS A 90 -6.00 -11.03 -1.03
N TYR A 91 -4.87 -10.85 -1.73
CA TYR A 91 -3.85 -9.85 -1.39
C TYR A 91 -3.66 -8.82 -2.51
N ILE A 92 -3.69 -9.25 -3.77
CA ILE A 92 -3.25 -8.45 -4.92
C ILE A 92 -4.36 -8.40 -5.97
N LYS A 93 -4.87 -7.21 -6.27
CA LYS A 93 -5.87 -6.97 -7.32
C LYS A 93 -5.23 -6.79 -8.70
N ALA A 94 -4.08 -6.12 -8.74
CA ALA A 94 -3.33 -5.83 -9.96
C ALA A 94 -1.86 -5.56 -9.64
N GLU A 95 -0.98 -5.71 -10.63
CA GLU A 95 0.41 -5.27 -10.53
C GLU A 95 0.99 -4.93 -11.90
N SER A 96 2.00 -4.07 -11.90
CA SER A 96 2.86 -3.75 -13.03
C SER A 96 4.32 -4.06 -12.66
N GLN A 97 5.26 -3.70 -13.54
CA GLN A 97 6.70 -3.80 -13.25
C GLN A 97 7.11 -3.02 -12.01
N ASP A 98 6.45 -1.90 -11.72
CA ASP A 98 6.87 -0.92 -10.71
C ASP A 98 5.84 -0.72 -9.59
N ARG A 99 4.59 -1.20 -9.75
CA ARG A 99 3.50 -0.99 -8.79
C ARG A 99 2.72 -2.26 -8.45
N VAL A 100 2.11 -2.27 -7.28
CA VAL A 100 1.18 -3.30 -6.82
C VAL A 100 -0.06 -2.62 -6.25
N THR A 101 -1.23 -3.07 -6.69
CA THR A 101 -2.54 -2.70 -6.13
C THR A 101 -2.97 -3.79 -5.17
N PHE A 102 -2.93 -3.46 -3.88
CA PHE A 102 -3.35 -4.35 -2.79
C PHE A 102 -4.83 -4.20 -2.47
N THR A 103 -5.44 -5.25 -1.93
CA THR A 103 -6.77 -5.23 -1.30
C THR A 103 -6.65 -5.61 0.19
N SER A 104 -7.51 -5.08 1.06
CA SER A 104 -7.59 -5.49 2.47
C SER A 104 -8.32 -6.81 2.70
N HIS A 105 -8.68 -7.53 1.64
CA HIS A 105 -9.47 -8.78 1.73
C HIS A 105 -8.87 -9.80 2.70
N ALA A 106 -7.54 -9.98 2.67
CA ALA A 106 -6.83 -10.88 3.60
C ALA A 106 -6.52 -10.27 4.99
N ALA A 107 -6.91 -9.01 5.22
CA ALA A 107 -6.73 -8.28 6.48
C ALA A 107 -8.05 -8.01 7.23
N THR A 108 -9.16 -8.55 6.74
CA THR A 108 -10.52 -8.39 7.31
C THR A 108 -10.92 -9.69 8.02
#